data_AF-A0A4Y2E7R3-F1
#
_entry.id   AF-A0A4Y2E7R3-F1
#
_cell.length_a   1.000
_cell.length_b   1.000
_cell.length_c   1.000
_cell.angle_alpha   90.00
_cell.angle_beta   90.00
_cell.angle_gamma   90.00
#
_symmetry.space_group_name_H-M   'P 1'
#
loop_
_entity.id
_entity.type
_entity.pdbx_description
1 polymer ?
#
loop_
_entity_poly.entity_id
_entity_poly.type
_entity_poly.pdbx_seq_one_letter_code
_entity_poly.pdbx_strand_id
1 'polypeptide(L)'
;MRNNVLYKRNYDPMGQQWLLVIPKQLRRDVLKSLHDALTSGHLGFAKTYDRIRGKYCWPGLYGSVRRYVSHCRECQRRKSPPQLPSGQLHPIKPLIYHLIKLE
;
A
#
# COMPACT_ATOMS: atom_id res chain seq x y z
N MET A 1 -17.88 -25.03 -5.16
CA MET A 1 -17.71 -24.48 -6.53
C MET A 1 -19.08 -23.96 -6.98
N ARG A 2 -19.16 -22.85 -7.71
CA ARG A 2 -20.41 -22.29 -8.24
C ARG A 2 -20.16 -21.83 -9.67
N ASN A 3 -20.95 -22.28 -10.65
CA ASN A 3 -20.78 -21.91 -12.07
C ASN A 3 -19.33 -22.06 -12.59
N ASN A 4 -18.68 -23.19 -12.27
CA ASN A 4 -17.27 -23.47 -12.57
C ASN A 4 -16.24 -22.52 -11.92
N VAL A 5 -16.65 -21.71 -10.95
CA VAL A 5 -15.80 -20.81 -10.17
C VAL A 5 -15.59 -21.36 -8.77
N LEU A 6 -14.33 -21.36 -8.31
CA LEU A 6 -13.96 -21.85 -6.98
C LEU A 6 -13.97 -20.71 -5.96
N TYR A 7 -14.56 -20.98 -4.79
CA TYR A 7 -14.62 -20.06 -3.66
C TYR A 7 -14.10 -20.75 -2.40
N LYS A 8 -13.47 -19.97 -1.52
CA LYS A 8 -13.04 -20.38 -0.19
C LYS A 8 -13.92 -19.69 0.85
N ARG A 9 -14.35 -20.42 1.89
CA ARG A 9 -15.03 -19.82 3.04
C ARG A 9 -14.09 -18.85 3.76
N ASN A 10 -14.56 -17.64 4.00
CA ASN A 10 -13.95 -16.67 4.90
C ASN A 10 -14.51 -16.87 6.31
N TYR A 11 -13.67 -16.69 7.32
CA TYR A 11 -14.06 -16.82 8.73
C TYR A 11 -14.14 -15.48 9.46
N ASP A 12 -13.79 -14.38 8.78
CA ASP A 12 -14.02 -13.04 9.29
C ASP A 12 -15.53 -12.75 9.34
N PRO A 13 -16.12 -12.54 10.53
CA PRO A 13 -17.55 -12.31 10.69
C PRO A 13 -18.01 -10.97 10.09
N MET A 14 -17.10 -10.00 9.94
CA MET A 14 -17.39 -8.70 9.32
C MET A 14 -17.02 -8.69 7.83
N GLY A 15 -16.38 -9.74 7.34
CA GLY A 15 -15.89 -9.86 5.97
C GLY A 15 -16.90 -10.54 5.03
N GLN A 16 -16.58 -10.52 3.74
CA GLN A 16 -17.34 -11.28 2.75
C GLN A 16 -17.21 -12.79 3.05
N GLN A 17 -18.34 -13.49 3.16
CA GLN A 17 -18.39 -14.92 3.50
C GLN A 17 -17.60 -15.83 2.54
N TRP A 18 -17.50 -15.46 1.27
CA TRP A 18 -16.87 -16.26 0.21
C TRP A 18 -15.78 -15.47 -0.51
N LEU A 19 -14.55 -15.96 -0.46
CA LEU A 19 -13.41 -15.40 -1.19
C LEU A 19 -13.27 -16.11 -2.54
N LEU A 20 -13.12 -15.33 -3.60
CA LEU A 20 -12.89 -15.87 -4.94
C LEU A 20 -11.48 -16.46 -5.04
N VAL A 21 -11.37 -17.73 -5.46
CA VAL A 21 -10.07 -18.38 -5.66
C VAL A 21 -9.52 -18.01 -7.03
N ILE A 22 -8.36 -17.34 -7.06
CA ILE A 22 -7.80 -16.80 -8.30
C ILE A 22 -6.78 -17.77 -8.93
N PRO A 23 -7.02 -18.22 -10.18
CA PRO A 23 -6.07 -19.00 -10.97
C PRO A 23 -4.76 -18.24 -11.21
N LYS A 24 -3.64 -18.96 -11.36
CA LYS A 24 -2.29 -18.39 -11.47
C LYS A 24 -2.20 -17.31 -12.55
N GLN A 25 -2.82 -17.53 -13.69
CA GLN A 25 -2.82 -16.63 -14.84
C GLN A 25 -3.50 -15.28 -14.58
N LEU A 26 -4.49 -15.21 -13.68
CA LEU A 26 -5.23 -13.97 -13.39
C LEU A 26 -4.67 -13.17 -12.20
N ARG A 27 -3.74 -13.74 -11.42
CA ARG A 27 -3.23 -13.09 -10.20
C ARG A 27 -2.57 -11.75 -10.49
N ARG A 28 -1.86 -11.63 -11.61
CA ARG A 28 -1.18 -10.39 -12.00
C ARG A 28 -2.19 -9.28 -12.32
N ASP A 29 -3.28 -9.61 -13.00
CA ASP A 29 -4.32 -8.63 -13.36
C ASP A 29 -5.07 -8.13 -12.12
N VAL A 30 -5.33 -9.04 -11.16
CA VAL A 30 -5.89 -8.66 -9.85
C VAL A 30 -4.93 -7.72 -9.10
N LEU A 31 -3.63 -8.04 -9.05
CA LEU A 31 -2.63 -7.18 -8.41
C LEU A 31 -2.55 -5.80 -9.07
N LYS A 32 -2.49 -5.77 -10.40
CA LYS A 32 -2.43 -4.54 -11.19
C LYS A 32 -3.66 -3.66 -10.97
N SER A 33 -4.86 -4.23 -11.06
CA SER A 33 -6.11 -3.47 -10.89
C SER A 33 -6.28 -2.89 -9.48
N LEU A 34 -5.72 -3.51 -8.44
CA LEU A 34 -5.91 -3.07 -7.06
C LEU A 34 -4.75 -2.24 -6.49
N HIS A 35 -3.60 -2.24 -7.15
CA HIS A 35 -2.44 -1.43 -6.79
C HIS A 35 -2.21 -0.26 -7.75
N ASP A 36 -2.27 -0.50 -9.07
CA ASP A 36 -1.90 0.47 -10.11
C ASP A 36 -3.08 1.37 -10.53
N ALA A 37 -4.32 1.03 -10.14
CA ALA A 37 -5.46 1.88 -10.48
C ALA A 37 -5.30 3.29 -9.90
N LEU A 38 -5.76 4.32 -10.63
CA LEU A 38 -5.63 5.71 -10.24
C LEU A 38 -6.22 5.98 -8.83
N THR A 39 -7.37 5.37 -8.54
CA THR A 39 -8.04 5.43 -7.22
C THR A 39 -7.32 4.63 -6.13
N SER A 40 -6.37 3.77 -6.49
CA SER A 40 -5.57 2.97 -5.56
C SER A 40 -4.29 3.66 -5.12
N GLY A 41 -3.88 4.75 -5.77
CA GLY A 41 -2.81 5.64 -5.33
C GLY A 41 -1.46 4.97 -5.05
N HIS A 42 -1.18 3.79 -5.62
CA HIS A 42 0.05 3.04 -5.36
C HIS A 42 0.35 2.84 -3.86
N LEU A 43 -0.70 2.54 -3.08
CA LEU A 43 -0.58 2.39 -1.64
C LEU A 43 0.42 1.28 -1.25
N GLY A 44 1.02 1.43 -0.07
CA GLY A 44 1.98 0.47 0.47
C GLY A 44 1.38 -0.91 0.73
N PHE A 45 2.27 -1.87 0.98
CA PHE A 45 1.97 -3.29 1.11
C PHE A 45 0.74 -3.60 1.97
N ALA A 46 0.68 -3.08 3.21
CA ALA A 46 -0.39 -3.41 4.15
C ALA A 46 -1.78 -3.07 3.58
N LYS A 47 -1.95 -1.84 3.07
CA LYS A 47 -3.22 -1.36 2.50
C LYS A 47 -3.62 -2.16 1.25
N THR A 48 -2.66 -2.48 0.38
CA THR A 48 -2.94 -3.32 -0.79
C THR A 48 -3.33 -4.74 -0.39
N TYR A 49 -2.61 -5.33 0.59
CA TYR A 49 -2.90 -6.68 1.08
C TYR A 49 -4.27 -6.78 1.73
N ASP A 50 -4.64 -5.83 2.59
CA ASP A 50 -5.95 -5.80 3.24
C ASP A 50 -7.09 -5.70 2.24
N ARG A 51 -6.92 -4.87 1.19
CA ARG A 51 -7.90 -4.76 0.11
C ARG A 51 -8.09 -6.07 -0.65
N ILE A 52 -7.01 -6.82 -0.91
CA ILE A 52 -7.06 -8.05 -1.69
C ILE A 52 -7.61 -9.22 -0.85
N ARG A 53 -7.13 -9.38 0.39
CA ARG A 53 -7.43 -10.55 1.23
C ARG A 53 -8.91 -10.66 1.62
N GLY A 54 -9.64 -9.53 1.62
CA GLY A 54 -11.08 -9.51 1.89
C GLY A 54 -11.96 -10.00 0.73
N LYS A 55 -11.42 -10.13 -0.49
CA LYS A 55 -12.18 -10.50 -1.69
C LYS A 55 -11.65 -11.74 -2.41
N TYR A 56 -10.34 -11.98 -2.34
CA TYR A 56 -9.66 -12.99 -3.13
C TYR A 56 -8.77 -13.90 -2.28
N CYS A 57 -8.54 -15.12 -2.76
CA CYS A 57 -7.63 -16.07 -2.14
C CYS A 57 -6.82 -16.85 -3.18
N TRP A 58 -5.55 -17.11 -2.90
CA TRP A 58 -4.72 -18.09 -3.59
C TRP A 58 -3.52 -18.49 -2.73
N PRO A 59 -2.89 -19.65 -2.98
CA PRO A 59 -1.66 -20.04 -2.30
C PRO A 59 -0.56 -18.99 -2.49
N GLY A 60 0.02 -18.52 -1.39
CA GLY A 60 1.07 -17.49 -1.41
C GLY A 60 0.56 -16.06 -1.66
N LEU A 61 -0.71 -15.75 -1.35
CA LEU A 61 -1.29 -14.41 -1.47
C LEU A 61 -0.39 -13.31 -0.89
N TYR A 62 -0.02 -13.43 0.39
CA TYR A 62 0.81 -12.45 1.09
C TYR A 62 2.14 -12.19 0.35
N GLY A 63 2.87 -13.25 -0.01
CA GLY A 63 4.14 -13.15 -0.72
C GLY A 63 3.99 -12.56 -2.13
N SER A 64 2.90 -12.89 -2.82
CA SER A 64 2.59 -12.33 -4.14
C SER A 64 2.38 -10.82 -4.07
N VAL A 65 1.59 -10.36 -3.10
CA VAL A 65 1.32 -8.93 -2.90
C VAL A 65 2.59 -8.20 -2.47
N ARG A 66 3.34 -8.75 -1.51
CA ARG A 66 4.60 -8.16 -1.02
C ARG A 66 5.59 -7.97 -2.17
N ARG A 67 5.79 -9.00 -2.97
CA ARG A 67 6.67 -8.96 -4.15
C ARG A 67 6.18 -7.95 -5.17
N TYR A 68 4.88 -7.92 -5.47
CA TYR A 68 4.34 -6.99 -6.46
C TYR A 68 4.60 -5.53 -6.06
N VAL A 69 4.21 -5.15 -4.83
CA VAL A 69 4.38 -3.78 -4.33
C VAL A 69 5.86 -3.40 -4.20
N SER A 70 6.74 -4.33 -3.78
CA SER A 70 8.17 -4.04 -3.65
C SER A 70 8.85 -3.80 -5.00
N HIS A 71 8.32 -4.32 -6.10
CA HIS A 71 8.86 -4.13 -7.45
C HIS A 71 8.12 -3.04 -8.25
N CYS A 72 7.16 -2.35 -7.66
CA CYS A 72 6.46 -1.25 -8.33
C CYS A 72 7.40 -0.05 -8.54
N ARG A 73 7.73 0.25 -9.80
CA ARG A 73 8.64 1.35 -10.16
C ARG A 73 8.16 2.71 -9.65
N GLU A 74 6.86 2.98 -9.75
CA GLU A 74 6.28 4.24 -9.29
C GLU A 74 6.39 4.40 -7.76
N CYS A 75 6.17 3.32 -7.00
CA CYS A 75 6.40 3.34 -5.56
C CYS A 75 7.89 3.54 -5.22
N GLN A 76 8.80 2.86 -5.92
CA GLN A 76 10.22 2.97 -5.65
C GLN A 76 10.75 4.37 -5.97
N ARG A 77 10.29 5.01 -7.04
CA ARG A 77 10.67 6.39 -7.40
C ARG A 77 10.19 7.43 -6.38
N ARG A 78 9.04 7.19 -5.76
CA ARG A 78 8.45 8.11 -4.75
C ARG A 78 9.05 7.95 -3.37
N LYS A 79 9.62 6.78 -3.05
CA LYS A 79 10.30 6.57 -1.77
C LYS A 79 11.63 7.31 -1.80
N SER A 80 11.77 8.29 -0.91
CA SER A 80 13.08 8.85 -0.63
C SER A 80 14.00 7.74 -0.13
N PRO A 81 15.27 7.70 -0.56
CA PRO A 81 16.24 6.84 0.08
C PRO A 81 16.31 7.16 1.58
N PRO A 82 16.69 6.18 2.43
CA PRO A 82 16.91 6.43 3.84
C PRO A 82 17.85 7.62 4.00
N GLN A 83 17.34 8.71 4.58
CA GLN A 83 18.17 9.83 4.97
C GLN A 83 19.04 9.38 6.14
N LEU A 84 20.25 9.94 6.26
CA LEU A 84 20.99 9.89 7.52
C LEU A 84 20.06 10.43 8.64
N PRO A 85 20.22 9.96 9.89
CA PRO A 85 19.41 10.48 10.99
C PRO A 85 19.45 12.01 10.97
N SER A 86 18.28 12.63 11.05
CA SER A 86 18.19 14.10 11.11
C SER A 86 19.15 14.59 12.18
N GLY A 87 20.05 15.51 11.81
CA GLY A 87 20.92 16.16 12.78
C GLY A 87 20.10 16.86 13.87
N GLN A 88 20.75 17.24 14.98
CA GLN A 88 20.06 17.96 16.04
C GLN A 88 19.45 19.25 15.50
N LEU A 89 18.14 19.43 15.73
CA LEU A 89 17.44 20.66 15.38
C LEU A 89 17.95 21.78 16.30
N HIS A 90 18.59 22.79 15.73
CA HIS A 90 18.95 23.99 16.47
C HIS A 90 17.82 25.03 16.38
N PRO A 91 17.55 25.79 17.46
CA PRO A 91 16.58 26.88 17.43
C PRO A 91 16.94 27.91 16.35
N ILE A 92 15.95 28.34 15.57
CA ILE A 92 16.12 29.49 14.69
C ILE A 92 16.25 30.71 15.59
N LYS A 93 17.36 31.45 15.47
CA LYS A 93 17.56 32.69 16.25
C LYS A 93 16.38 33.63 15.95
N PRO A 94 15.65 34.13 16.96
CA PRO A 94 14.56 35.05 16.72
C PRO A 94 15.11 36.31 16.07
N LEU A 95 14.49 36.72 14.96
CA LEU A 95 14.70 38.05 14.41
C LEU A 95 14.14 39.05 15.43
N ILE A 96 15.03 39.78 16.09
CA ILE A 96 14.63 40.85 17.00
C ILE A 96 14.12 42.01 16.12
N TYR A 97 12.81 42.06 15.90
CA TYR A 97 12.14 43.14 15.15
C TYR A 97 12.03 44.47 15.93
N HIS A 98 12.67 44.59 17.11
CA HIS A 98 12.44 45.72 18.03
C HIS A 98 13.51 46.83 17.99
N LEU A 99 14.28 46.94 16.90
CA LEU A 99 15.32 47.97 16.74
C LEU A 99 15.16 48.82 15.46
N ILE A 100 13.95 48.94 14.90
CA ILE A 100 13.68 49.85 13.75
C ILE A 100 12.49 50.81 14.02
N LYS A 101 12.19 51.14 15.29
CA LYS A 101 11.25 52.24 15.61
C LYS A 101 11.67 53.00 16.87
N LEU A 102 12.89 53.53 16.86
CA LEU A 102 13.31 54.62 17.75
C LEU A 102 14.14 55.62 16.94
N GLU A 103 13.50 56.25 15.95
CA GLU A 103 13.82 57.59 15.46
C GLU A 103 12.50 58.29 15.13
#